data_AF-A0AAN7M658-F1
#
_entry.id   AF-A0AAN7M658-F1
#
_cell.length_a   1.000
_cell.length_b   1.000
_cell.length_c   1.000
_cell.angle_alpha   90.00
_cell.angle_beta   90.00
_cell.angle_gamma   90.00
#
_symmetry.space_group_name_H-M   'P 1'
#
loop_
_entity.id
_entity.type
_entity.pdbx_description
1 polymer ?
#
loop_
_entity_poly.entity_id
_entity_poly.type
_entity_poly.pdbx_seq_one_letter_code
_entity_poly.pdbx_strand_id
1 'polypeptide(L)'
;MPPERPKMRIMKKEGSLAVANNGAGGKGGRRAKQVTWQSWHRNGTRCPSGTIPVRRTTVDDVLRSKSIFDFGKKQRRLPHVVRRSDAPDVVSRNGHEHAIAYTGSSDQVYGAKATINVWSPAIQEVNEFSLSQIWVISGSFDGTDLNSIEAGWQVNPELYGDNRPRLFTYWTSDSYQATGCYNLLCAGFVQTNSRIAIGAAISPVSTPSGNQFDITILIWKDPKVGNWWMSFGDGTLVGYWPAQLFTHLADHATMVEWGGEVVNSRPDGDHTATQMGSGQFAGDGFTKASYFRNIELVDSDNSLTSVQDISTLAENTNCYDIKSSYSSDWGTYFYYGGPGKNPRCP
;
A
#
# COMPACT_ATOMS: atom_id res chain seq x y z
N MET A 1 19.67 -7.66 13.68
CA MET A 1 19.73 -7.33 12.24
C MET A 1 20.46 -8.46 11.52
N PRO A 2 20.06 -8.81 10.29
CA PRO A 2 20.82 -9.75 9.47
C PRO A 2 22.25 -9.24 9.22
N PRO A 3 23.25 -10.15 9.12
CA PRO A 3 24.65 -9.75 8.92
C PRO A 3 24.90 -9.16 7.53
N GLU A 4 24.07 -9.50 6.53
CA GLU A 4 24.11 -8.96 5.18
C GLU A 4 22.77 -8.32 4.79
N ARG A 5 22.83 -7.29 3.95
CA ARG A 5 21.63 -6.72 3.32
C ARG A 5 21.18 -7.59 2.15
N PRO A 6 19.85 -7.74 1.94
CA PRO A 6 19.34 -8.53 0.82
C PRO A 6 19.74 -7.88 -0.50
N LYS A 7 19.97 -8.73 -1.51
CA LYS A 7 20.18 -8.30 -2.89
C LYS A 7 19.07 -8.92 -3.74
N MET A 8 18.45 -8.11 -4.59
CA MET A 8 17.54 -8.60 -5.62
C MET A 8 18.32 -8.77 -6.92
N ARG A 9 18.04 -9.83 -7.69
CA ARG A 9 18.56 -9.95 -9.06
C ARG A 9 17.77 -9.02 -9.96
N ILE A 10 18.36 -7.88 -10.30
CA ILE A 10 17.80 -7.00 -11.32
C ILE A 10 18.21 -7.58 -12.68
N MET A 11 17.25 -8.02 -13.49
CA MET A 11 17.52 -8.33 -14.89
C MET A 11 18.09 -7.08 -15.56
N LYS A 12 19.24 -7.19 -16.22
CA LYS A 12 19.78 -6.12 -17.07
C LYS A 12 18.70 -5.76 -18.10
N LYS A 13 18.13 -4.57 -18.02
CA LYS A 13 17.42 -3.98 -19.17
C LYS A 13 18.44 -3.83 -20.30
N GLU A 14 18.30 -4.62 -21.36
CA GLU A 14 18.93 -4.27 -22.64
C GLU A 14 18.31 -2.95 -23.12
N GLY A 15 19.17 -1.96 -23.30
CA GLY A 15 18.95 -0.72 -24.07
C GLY A 15 17.59 -0.03 -23.94
N SER A 16 17.37 0.73 -22.86
CA SER A 16 16.42 1.85 -22.96
C SER A 16 17.16 3.08 -23.48
N LEU A 17 16.94 3.37 -24.76
CA LEU A 17 17.31 4.64 -25.39
C LEU A 17 16.61 5.76 -24.66
N ALA A 18 17.38 6.56 -23.91
CA ALA A 18 16.95 7.87 -23.51
C ALA A 18 16.71 8.69 -24.78
N VAL A 19 15.45 9.01 -25.09
CA VAL A 19 15.12 10.00 -26.11
C VAL A 19 15.54 11.36 -25.55
N ALA A 20 16.76 11.76 -25.91
CA ALA A 20 17.26 13.11 -25.70
C ALA A 20 16.54 14.04 -26.65
N ASN A 21 15.69 14.90 -26.11
CA ASN A 21 15.09 16.00 -26.85
C ASN A 21 16.17 17.05 -27.11
N ASN A 22 16.66 17.12 -28.36
CA ASN A 22 17.64 18.11 -28.80
C ASN A 22 16.97 19.49 -28.89
N GLY A 23 17.14 20.30 -27.85
CA GLY A 23 16.90 21.74 -27.86
C GLY A 23 18.17 22.47 -27.40
N ALA A 24 18.75 23.25 -28.29
CA ALA A 24 20.07 23.86 -28.16
C ALA A 24 20.18 24.89 -27.02
N GLY A 25 21.37 24.91 -26.37
CA GLY A 25 22.01 26.12 -25.84
C GLY A 25 21.69 26.55 -24.41
N GLY A 26 22.56 26.20 -23.46
CA GLY A 26 22.63 26.87 -22.15
C GLY A 26 23.34 26.06 -21.06
N LYS A 27 24.64 26.33 -20.83
CA LYS A 27 25.41 25.75 -19.73
C LYS A 27 24.82 26.18 -18.37
N GLY A 28 24.21 25.25 -17.66
CA GLY A 28 23.82 25.40 -16.27
C GLY A 28 23.54 24.03 -15.66
N GLY A 29 24.48 23.49 -14.88
CA GLY A 29 24.33 22.22 -14.19
C GLY A 29 23.18 22.25 -13.18
N ARG A 30 21.96 21.88 -13.62
CA ARG A 30 20.85 21.61 -12.72
C ARG A 30 21.09 20.26 -12.04
N ARG A 31 21.61 20.32 -10.81
CA ARG A 31 21.52 19.24 -9.82
C ARG A 31 20.05 18.79 -9.79
N ALA A 32 19.75 17.56 -10.20
CA ALA A 32 18.41 17.02 -10.08
C ALA A 32 17.96 17.17 -8.62
N LYS A 33 16.91 17.96 -8.36
CA LYS A 33 16.37 18.12 -7.01
C LYS A 33 15.92 16.75 -6.54
N GLN A 34 16.55 16.23 -5.50
CA GLN A 34 16.15 15.00 -4.84
C GLN A 34 14.72 15.19 -4.33
N VAL A 35 13.75 14.47 -4.89
CA VAL A 35 12.35 14.54 -4.44
C VAL A 35 12.30 14.04 -3.01
N THR A 36 11.95 14.91 -2.07
CA THR A 36 11.75 14.53 -0.68
C THR A 36 10.33 13.99 -0.56
N TRP A 37 10.19 12.69 -0.31
CA TRP A 37 8.87 12.04 -0.17
C TRP A 37 8.17 12.34 1.15
N GLN A 38 8.91 12.80 2.17
CA GLN A 38 8.37 13.01 3.51
C GLN A 38 8.66 14.42 4.02
N SER A 39 7.64 15.06 4.58
CA SER A 39 7.68 16.46 5.01
C SER A 39 8.75 16.77 6.05
N TRP A 40 9.15 15.79 6.86
CA TRP A 40 10.15 15.98 7.92
C TRP A 40 11.57 16.22 7.40
N HIS A 41 11.84 15.96 6.11
CA HIS A 41 13.12 16.29 5.47
C HIS A 41 13.22 17.73 4.97
N ARG A 42 12.11 18.47 4.89
CA ARG A 42 12.08 19.78 4.22
C ARG A 42 13.07 20.79 4.82
N ASN A 43 13.39 20.64 6.11
CA ASN A 43 14.34 21.52 6.83
C ASN A 43 15.75 20.93 6.91
N GLY A 44 16.09 19.92 6.11
CA GLY A 44 17.41 19.26 6.14
C GLY A 44 17.60 18.30 7.31
N THR A 45 16.55 18.04 8.11
CA THR A 45 16.56 17.12 9.24
C THR A 45 16.87 15.69 8.80
N ARG A 46 17.76 15.04 9.56
CA ARG A 46 18.20 13.65 9.34
C ARG A 46 18.34 12.95 10.68
N CYS A 47 18.08 11.63 10.70
CA CYS A 47 18.35 10.82 11.87
C CYS A 47 19.86 10.59 12.06
N PRO A 48 20.37 10.63 13.30
CA PRO A 48 21.74 10.25 13.61
C PRO A 48 22.09 8.84 13.11
N SER A 49 23.38 8.62 12.86
CA SER A 49 23.88 7.29 12.49
C SER A 49 23.52 6.26 13.56
N GLY A 50 23.10 5.06 13.14
CA GLY A 50 22.68 3.99 14.05
C GLY A 50 21.27 4.15 14.62
N THR A 51 20.50 5.17 14.23
CA THR A 51 19.12 5.40 14.68
C THR A 51 18.12 5.37 13.53
N ILE A 52 16.85 5.19 13.86
CA ILE A 52 15.72 5.25 12.92
C ILE A 52 14.79 6.42 13.28
N PRO A 53 14.14 7.07 12.31
CA PRO A 53 13.05 7.99 12.60
C PRO A 53 11.82 7.22 13.05
N VAL A 54 11.20 7.69 14.14
CA VAL A 54 9.96 7.13 14.68
C VAL A 54 8.95 8.26 14.83
N ARG A 55 7.73 8.08 14.32
CA ARG A 55 6.62 9.02 14.58
C ARG A 55 6.33 9.02 16.07
N ARG A 56 6.34 10.19 16.71
CA ARG A 56 5.95 10.34 18.10
C ARG A 56 4.45 10.04 18.25
N THR A 57 4.11 9.07 19.10
CA THR A 57 2.74 8.81 19.55
C THR A 57 2.38 9.78 20.66
N THR A 58 1.19 10.38 20.58
CA THR A 58 0.65 11.29 21.59
C THR A 58 -0.37 10.60 22.49
N VAL A 59 -0.74 11.22 23.62
CA VAL A 59 -1.82 10.71 24.48
C VAL A 59 -3.13 10.66 23.69
N ASP A 60 -3.44 11.68 22.90
CA ASP A 60 -4.64 11.74 22.07
C ASP A 60 -4.67 10.60 21.04
N ASP A 61 -3.52 10.19 20.50
CA ASP A 61 -3.45 9.02 19.61
C ASP A 61 -3.92 7.74 20.31
N VAL A 62 -3.49 7.53 21.55
CA VAL A 62 -3.88 6.35 22.33
C VAL A 62 -5.34 6.45 22.77
N LEU A 63 -5.82 7.63 23.15
CA LEU A 63 -7.20 7.83 23.61
C LEU A 63 -8.25 7.68 22.50
N ARG A 64 -7.88 7.85 21.22
CA ARG A 64 -8.76 7.51 20.10
C ARG A 64 -8.94 6.01 19.93
N SER A 65 -7.97 5.21 20.36
CA SER A 65 -8.12 3.76 20.42
C SER A 65 -8.91 3.35 21.67
N LYS A 66 -9.68 2.26 21.59
CA LYS A 66 -10.49 1.80 22.72
C LYS A 66 -9.67 1.42 23.95
N SER A 67 -8.41 1.00 23.76
CA SER A 67 -7.49 0.65 24.84
C SER A 67 -6.03 0.71 24.39
N ILE A 68 -5.10 0.87 25.35
CA ILE A 68 -3.65 0.77 25.08
C ILE A 68 -3.24 -0.61 24.55
N PHE A 69 -4.00 -1.65 24.90
CA PHE A 69 -3.74 -3.02 24.44
C PHE A 69 -4.11 -3.20 22.96
N ASP A 70 -5.08 -2.44 22.48
CA ASP A 70 -5.58 -2.49 21.10
C ASP A 70 -4.90 -1.45 20.20
N PHE A 71 -4.18 -0.48 20.77
CA PHE A 71 -3.51 0.55 20.00
C PHE A 71 -2.53 -0.05 18.99
N GLY A 72 -2.74 0.25 17.71
CA GLY A 72 -1.94 -0.28 16.61
C GLY A 72 -2.35 -1.66 16.10
N LYS A 73 -3.42 -2.28 16.62
CA LYS A 73 -3.98 -3.54 16.10
C LYS A 73 -5.27 -3.27 15.33
N LYS A 74 -5.53 -4.00 14.23
CA LYS A 74 -6.86 -4.02 13.60
C LYS A 74 -7.80 -4.77 14.55
N GLN A 75 -8.96 -4.19 14.88
CA GLN A 75 -9.94 -4.83 15.76
C GLN A 75 -10.94 -5.68 14.96
N ARG A 76 -11.33 -6.83 15.51
CA ARG A 76 -12.48 -7.59 15.04
C ARG A 76 -13.77 -6.82 15.38
N ARG A 77 -14.48 -6.31 14.37
CA ARG A 77 -15.93 -6.12 14.49
C ARG A 77 -16.60 -7.48 14.21
N LEU A 78 -17.50 -7.91 15.09
CA LEU A 78 -18.17 -9.22 14.99
C LEU A 78 -18.97 -9.31 13.68
N PRO A 79 -19.00 -10.47 12.98
CA PRO A 79 -19.65 -10.57 11.68
C PRO A 79 -21.17 -10.76 11.83
N HIS A 80 -21.93 -9.94 11.12
CA HIS A 80 -23.20 -10.36 10.53
C HIS A 80 -23.19 -10.03 9.04
N VAL A 81 -23.64 -11.02 8.25
CA VAL A 81 -24.09 -11.00 6.84
C VAL A 81 -23.19 -11.68 5.78
N VAL A 82 -23.75 -12.83 5.34
CA VAL A 82 -23.86 -13.51 4.02
C VAL A 82 -22.82 -13.28 2.91
N ARG A 83 -22.19 -14.40 2.52
CA ARG A 83 -21.31 -14.65 1.38
C ARG A 83 -22.02 -14.47 0.02
N ARG A 84 -21.33 -13.91 -0.98
CA ARG A 84 -21.61 -14.17 -2.41
C ARG A 84 -20.53 -15.10 -2.96
N SER A 85 -20.95 -16.13 -3.70
CA SER A 85 -20.15 -17.29 -4.11
C SER A 85 -19.13 -17.05 -5.23
N ASP A 86 -19.13 -15.87 -5.87
CA ASP A 86 -18.50 -15.70 -7.19
C ASP A 86 -17.36 -14.65 -7.20
N ALA A 87 -16.86 -14.26 -6.04
CA ALA A 87 -15.72 -13.36 -5.88
C ALA A 87 -14.53 -14.10 -5.23
N PRO A 88 -13.27 -13.84 -5.62
CA PRO A 88 -12.14 -14.16 -4.74
C PRO A 88 -12.43 -13.57 -3.35
N ASP A 89 -11.90 -14.19 -2.31
CA ASP A 89 -12.20 -14.00 -0.88
C ASP A 89 -11.94 -12.57 -0.31
N VAL A 90 -12.43 -11.53 -0.98
CA VAL A 90 -12.54 -10.18 -0.46
C VAL A 90 -13.75 -10.18 0.45
N VAL A 91 -13.47 -10.45 1.71
CA VAL A 91 -14.45 -10.44 2.76
C VAL A 91 -14.96 -9.01 2.92
N SER A 92 -16.11 -8.68 2.35
CA SER A 92 -16.90 -7.50 2.76
C SER A 92 -17.44 -7.73 4.17
N ARG A 93 -16.55 -7.70 5.16
CA ARG A 93 -16.87 -7.74 6.58
C ARG A 93 -16.87 -6.30 7.08
N ASN A 94 -17.84 -5.97 7.91
CA ASN A 94 -17.75 -4.84 8.84
C ASN A 94 -17.68 -3.42 8.23
N GLY A 95 -18.20 -3.24 7.01
CA GLY A 95 -18.21 -1.94 6.33
C GLY A 95 -16.97 -1.67 5.49
N HIS A 96 -16.11 -2.66 5.26
CA HIS A 96 -14.98 -2.52 4.33
C HIS A 96 -15.45 -2.70 2.88
N GLU A 97 -15.01 -1.82 2.00
CA GLU A 97 -15.26 -1.86 0.56
C GLU A 97 -13.95 -1.66 -0.21
N HIS A 98 -13.80 -2.38 -1.31
CA HIS A 98 -12.54 -2.52 -2.03
C HIS A 98 -12.69 -2.22 -3.52
N ALA A 99 -11.57 -1.82 -4.13
CA ALA A 99 -11.39 -1.82 -5.57
C ALA A 99 -9.97 -2.30 -5.84
N ILE A 100 -9.85 -3.59 -6.11
CA ILE A 100 -8.56 -4.30 -6.14
C ILE A 100 -8.31 -5.02 -7.46
N ALA A 101 -7.05 -5.08 -7.83
CA ALA A 101 -6.51 -6.02 -8.79
C ALA A 101 -5.78 -7.13 -8.06
N TYR A 102 -5.79 -8.34 -8.63
CA TYR A 102 -5.10 -9.48 -8.07
C TYR A 102 -4.59 -10.38 -9.20
N THR A 103 -3.53 -11.12 -8.92
CA THR A 103 -3.13 -12.23 -9.80
C THR A 103 -4.01 -13.42 -9.53
N GLY A 104 -4.38 -14.18 -10.57
CA GLY A 104 -4.94 -15.52 -10.35
C GLY A 104 -3.97 -16.36 -9.50
N SER A 105 -4.48 -17.40 -8.84
CA SER A 105 -3.69 -18.27 -7.96
C SER A 105 -2.46 -18.78 -8.72
N SER A 106 -1.29 -18.23 -8.40
CA SER A 106 -0.01 -18.79 -8.83
C SER A 106 0.46 -19.72 -7.73
N ASP A 107 1.11 -20.83 -8.10
CA ASP A 107 1.56 -21.79 -7.09
C ASP A 107 2.50 -21.14 -6.06
N GLN A 108 3.35 -20.18 -6.45
CA GLN A 108 4.31 -19.53 -5.54
C GLN A 108 4.72 -18.11 -5.98
N VAL A 109 4.59 -17.14 -5.07
CA VAL A 109 5.07 -15.75 -5.21
C VAL A 109 6.01 -15.41 -4.06
N TYR A 110 7.12 -14.75 -4.36
CA TYR A 110 8.14 -14.38 -3.36
C TYR A 110 8.22 -12.87 -3.13
N GLY A 111 7.29 -12.11 -3.71
CA GLY A 111 7.22 -10.66 -3.54
C GLY A 111 6.43 -9.97 -4.62
N ALA A 112 6.26 -8.67 -4.44
CA ALA A 112 5.51 -7.81 -5.33
C ALA A 112 6.09 -6.40 -5.32
N LYS A 113 6.02 -5.75 -6.47
CA LYS A 113 6.42 -4.36 -6.66
C LYS A 113 5.38 -3.63 -7.50
N ALA A 114 5.07 -2.42 -7.09
CA ALA A 114 4.22 -1.54 -7.87
C ALA A 114 4.56 -0.07 -7.61
N THR A 115 4.21 0.77 -8.58
CA THR A 115 4.23 2.22 -8.44
C THR A 115 2.79 2.69 -8.20
N ILE A 116 2.60 3.37 -7.08
CA ILE A 116 1.31 3.74 -6.49
C ILE A 116 1.22 5.24 -6.46
N ASN A 117 0.21 5.80 -7.13
CA ASN A 117 0.01 7.24 -7.09
C ASN A 117 -0.62 7.67 -5.73
N VAL A 118 -0.21 8.83 -5.21
CA VAL A 118 -0.57 9.30 -3.87
C VAL A 118 -1.57 10.44 -3.95
N TRP A 119 -2.68 10.31 -3.24
CA TRP A 119 -3.75 11.30 -3.13
C TRP A 119 -4.04 11.63 -1.66
N SER A 120 -4.90 12.64 -1.44
CA SER A 120 -5.41 13.02 -0.11
C SER A 120 -6.94 12.91 -0.11
N PRO A 121 -7.51 11.69 -0.14
CA PRO A 121 -8.96 11.50 -0.15
C PRO A 121 -9.61 12.15 1.08
N ALA A 122 -10.83 12.67 0.87
CA ALA A 122 -11.67 13.12 1.97
C ALA A 122 -12.21 11.90 2.75
N ILE A 123 -12.16 11.98 4.07
CA ILE A 123 -12.75 11.00 4.99
C ILE A 123 -13.91 11.69 5.70
N GLN A 124 -15.11 11.10 5.66
CA GLN A 124 -16.29 11.68 6.28
C GLN A 124 -16.28 11.46 7.80
N GLU A 125 -16.13 10.21 8.24
CA GLU A 125 -16.19 9.86 9.67
C GLU A 125 -14.80 9.58 10.25
N VAL A 126 -14.55 10.01 11.49
CA VAL A 126 -13.21 9.89 12.10
C VAL A 126 -12.75 8.44 12.25
N ASN A 127 -13.68 7.50 12.41
CA ASN A 127 -13.44 6.06 12.52
C ASN A 127 -13.40 5.33 11.16
N GLU A 128 -13.41 6.08 10.06
CA GLU A 128 -13.21 5.56 8.71
C GLU A 128 -11.77 5.80 8.24
N PHE A 129 -11.38 5.10 7.18
CA PHE A 129 -10.11 5.34 6.52
C PHE A 129 -10.24 5.08 5.02
N SER A 130 -9.22 5.53 4.28
CA SER A 130 -9.02 5.21 2.87
C SER A 130 -7.55 4.89 2.65
N LEU A 131 -7.27 3.77 1.99
CA LEU A 131 -5.91 3.32 1.73
C LEU A 131 -5.68 2.90 0.29
N SER A 132 -4.40 2.80 -0.06
CA SER A 132 -3.89 2.30 -1.32
C SER A 132 -2.64 1.46 -1.03
N GLN A 133 -2.68 0.16 -1.31
CA GLN A 133 -1.60 -0.72 -0.87
C GLN A 133 -1.36 -1.95 -1.76
N ILE A 134 -0.28 -2.64 -1.43
CA ILE A 134 0.04 -3.99 -1.86
C ILE A 134 -0.24 -4.93 -0.68
N TRP A 135 -0.99 -6.00 -0.93
CA TRP A 135 -1.15 -7.13 -0.01
C TRP A 135 -0.35 -8.32 -0.54
N VAL A 136 0.50 -8.91 0.30
CA VAL A 136 1.18 -10.17 0.03
C VAL A 136 0.60 -11.21 0.98
N ILE A 137 -0.08 -12.22 0.42
CA ILE A 137 -1.02 -13.07 1.16
C ILE A 137 -0.67 -14.56 1.00
N SER A 138 -0.84 -15.32 2.08
CA SER A 138 -0.76 -16.79 2.08
C SER A 138 -1.68 -17.39 3.13
N GLY A 139 -2.28 -18.55 2.88
CA GLY A 139 -3.28 -19.19 3.75
C GLY A 139 -4.73 -18.97 3.29
N SER A 140 -5.70 -19.22 4.17
CA SER A 140 -7.13 -19.19 3.82
C SER A 140 -7.87 -17.99 4.45
N PHE A 141 -8.71 -17.32 3.66
CA PHE A 141 -9.58 -16.25 4.13
C PHE A 141 -10.80 -16.75 4.92
N ASP A 142 -11.21 -17.99 4.67
CA ASP A 142 -12.30 -18.66 5.39
C ASP A 142 -11.84 -19.27 6.73
N GLY A 143 -10.54 -19.27 6.98
CA GLY A 143 -9.89 -19.80 8.16
C GLY A 143 -9.36 -18.74 9.13
N THR A 144 -8.58 -19.22 10.07
CA THR A 144 -7.89 -18.43 11.11
C THR A 144 -6.40 -18.30 10.84
N ASP A 145 -5.94 -18.70 9.67
CA ASP A 145 -4.54 -18.90 9.34
C ASP A 145 -4.06 -17.96 8.22
N LEU A 146 -4.85 -16.98 7.80
CA LEU A 146 -4.44 -16.01 6.79
C LEU A 146 -3.23 -15.20 7.28
N ASN A 147 -2.14 -15.28 6.54
CA ASN A 147 -0.96 -14.45 6.71
C ASN A 147 -1.03 -13.30 5.68
N SER A 148 -0.75 -12.08 6.13
CA SER A 148 -0.76 -10.89 5.28
C SER A 148 0.40 -9.97 5.65
N ILE A 149 1.08 -9.45 4.63
CA ILE A 149 1.98 -8.31 4.72
C ILE A 149 1.42 -7.21 3.84
N GLU A 150 1.28 -6.02 4.40
CA GLU A 150 0.63 -4.87 3.80
C GLU A 150 1.56 -3.67 3.81
N ALA A 151 1.72 -3.00 2.66
CA ALA A 151 2.40 -1.71 2.61
C ALA A 151 1.86 -0.80 1.51
N GLY A 152 1.76 0.49 1.84
CA GLY A 152 1.10 1.46 0.99
C GLY A 152 1.05 2.86 1.59
N TRP A 153 0.07 3.65 1.16
CA TRP A 153 -0.30 4.88 1.85
C TRP A 153 -1.76 4.81 2.31
N GLN A 154 -2.05 5.48 3.43
CA GLN A 154 -3.42 5.58 3.95
C GLN A 154 -3.69 6.97 4.54
N VAL A 155 -4.97 7.36 4.52
CA VAL A 155 -5.53 8.44 5.34
C VAL A 155 -6.40 7.78 6.39
N ASN A 156 -5.97 7.85 7.65
CA ASN A 156 -6.63 7.19 8.78
C ASN A 156 -6.66 8.16 9.99
N PRO A 157 -7.73 8.94 10.14
CA PRO A 157 -7.82 9.97 11.17
C PRO A 157 -7.87 9.39 12.58
N GLU A 158 -8.52 8.24 12.78
CA GLU A 158 -8.52 7.50 14.04
C GLU A 158 -7.09 7.17 14.50
N LEU A 159 -6.27 6.61 13.60
CA LEU A 159 -4.90 6.21 13.91
C LEU A 159 -3.93 7.39 14.06
N TYR A 160 -4.02 8.39 13.18
CA TYR A 160 -2.99 9.43 13.09
C TYR A 160 -3.37 10.81 13.63
N GLY A 161 -4.67 11.06 13.84
CA GLY A 161 -5.20 12.32 14.33
C GLY A 161 -5.26 13.43 13.27
N ASP A 162 -5.02 13.09 12.01
CA ASP A 162 -5.12 14.00 10.88
C ASP A 162 -5.50 13.28 9.57
N ASN A 163 -5.86 14.06 8.55
CA ASN A 163 -6.26 13.58 7.23
C ASN A 163 -5.10 13.56 6.22
N ARG A 164 -3.84 13.46 6.69
CA ARG A 164 -2.69 13.45 5.77
C ARG A 164 -2.41 12.03 5.29
N PRO A 165 -2.17 11.81 3.98
CA PRO A 165 -1.74 10.51 3.49
C PRO A 165 -0.36 10.17 4.06
N ARG A 166 -0.26 8.99 4.65
CA ARG A 166 0.93 8.52 5.36
C ARG A 166 1.37 7.17 4.82
N LEU A 167 2.69 7.02 4.64
CA LEU A 167 3.30 5.72 4.39
C LEU A 167 2.98 4.82 5.58
N PHE A 168 2.49 3.61 5.34
CA PHE A 168 2.20 2.67 6.40
C PHE A 168 2.60 1.26 6.03
N THR A 169 2.70 0.45 7.08
CA THR A 169 2.84 -1.00 6.98
C THR A 169 1.86 -1.66 7.95
N TYR A 170 1.36 -2.83 7.58
CA TYR A 170 0.66 -3.72 8.48
C TYR A 170 1.11 -5.17 8.24
N TRP A 171 0.90 -6.05 9.21
CA TRP A 171 1.05 -7.49 9.03
C TRP A 171 0.08 -8.24 9.95
N THR A 172 -0.24 -9.48 9.63
CA THR A 172 -0.92 -10.44 10.52
C THR A 172 -0.55 -11.87 10.10
N SER A 173 -0.65 -12.83 11.02
CA SER A 173 -0.44 -14.26 10.76
C SER A 173 -1.66 -15.12 11.11
N ASP A 174 -2.78 -14.50 11.50
CA ASP A 174 -3.94 -15.20 12.04
C ASP A 174 -5.28 -14.57 11.62
N SER A 175 -5.39 -14.13 10.36
CA SER A 175 -6.61 -13.52 9.83
C SER A 175 -7.09 -12.31 10.65
N TYR A 176 -6.16 -11.46 11.09
CA TYR A 176 -6.45 -10.24 11.87
C TYR A 176 -7.12 -10.50 13.23
N GLN A 177 -6.89 -11.66 13.85
CA GLN A 177 -7.56 -12.04 15.08
C GLN A 177 -6.85 -11.52 16.33
N ALA A 178 -5.69 -12.07 16.64
CA ALA A 178 -4.90 -11.73 17.82
C ALA A 178 -3.53 -11.13 17.44
N THR A 179 -3.00 -11.49 16.27
CA THR A 179 -1.73 -11.00 15.77
C THR A 179 -1.90 -9.82 14.82
N GLY A 180 -0.80 -9.08 14.69
CA GLY A 180 -0.65 -8.04 13.71
C GLY A 180 -0.42 -6.67 14.31
N CYS A 181 0.14 -5.79 13.49
CA CYS A 181 0.60 -4.51 13.96
C CYS A 181 0.72 -3.47 12.84
N TYR A 182 0.19 -2.28 13.09
CA TYR A 182 0.50 -1.10 12.31
C TYR A 182 1.90 -0.57 12.64
N ASN A 183 2.66 -0.30 11.59
CA ASN A 183 3.90 0.47 11.65
C ASN A 183 4.87 -0.08 12.71
N LEU A 184 5.33 0.79 13.61
CA LEU A 184 6.19 0.48 14.75
C LEU A 184 5.42 0.60 16.08
N LEU A 185 4.08 0.51 16.06
CA LEU A 185 3.25 0.71 17.27
C LEU A 185 3.30 -0.49 18.23
N CYS A 186 3.76 -1.63 17.74
CA CYS A 186 3.95 -2.91 18.41
C CYS A 186 5.04 -3.71 17.69
N ALA A 187 5.41 -4.87 18.24
CA ALA A 187 6.45 -5.72 17.65
C ALA A 187 6.03 -6.32 16.30
N GLY A 188 7.00 -6.51 15.41
CA GLY A 188 6.82 -7.20 14.14
C GLY A 188 7.73 -6.65 13.05
N PHE A 189 7.43 -5.45 12.54
CA PHE A 189 8.28 -4.80 11.55
C PHE A 189 9.56 -4.24 12.19
N VAL A 190 10.71 -4.53 11.59
CA VAL A 190 12.02 -4.04 12.03
C VAL A 190 12.53 -3.01 11.02
N GLN A 191 12.38 -1.73 11.36
CA GLN A 191 12.94 -0.64 10.55
C GLN A 191 14.46 -0.57 10.74
N THR A 192 15.18 -0.35 9.63
CA THR A 192 16.65 -0.29 9.61
C THR A 192 17.17 1.01 8.97
N ASN A 193 16.29 1.77 8.34
CA ASN A 193 16.63 2.96 7.57
C ASN A 193 16.45 4.24 8.38
N SER A 194 17.43 5.15 8.25
CA SER A 194 17.44 6.46 8.93
C SER A 194 16.85 7.62 8.09
N ARG A 195 16.42 7.33 6.86
CA ARG A 195 15.86 8.30 5.90
C ARG A 195 14.36 8.15 5.72
N ILE A 196 13.79 6.95 5.79
CA ILE A 196 12.35 6.75 5.62
C ILE A 196 11.71 6.49 6.98
N ALA A 197 10.70 7.28 7.34
CA ALA A 197 9.94 7.13 8.57
C ALA A 197 8.58 6.47 8.28
N ILE A 198 8.36 5.25 8.74
CA ILE A 198 7.03 4.63 8.65
C ILE A 198 6.02 5.44 9.50
N GLY A 199 4.81 5.63 8.99
CA GLY A 199 3.75 6.44 9.58
C GLY A 199 3.90 7.95 9.35
N ALA A 200 4.97 8.42 8.69
CA ALA A 200 5.13 9.85 8.37
C ALA A 200 4.34 10.24 7.11
N ALA A 201 3.90 11.51 7.08
CA ALA A 201 3.13 12.06 5.98
C ALA A 201 3.94 12.11 4.68
N ILE A 202 3.31 11.65 3.59
CA ILE A 202 3.86 11.72 2.25
C ILE A 202 3.53 13.09 1.67
N SER A 203 4.52 13.73 1.05
CA SER A 203 4.34 15.02 0.39
C SER A 203 5.43 15.23 -0.65
N PRO A 204 5.13 15.84 -1.81
CA PRO A 204 3.81 16.30 -2.28
C PRO A 204 2.84 15.15 -2.64
N VAL A 205 1.57 15.50 -2.85
CA VAL A 205 0.49 14.58 -3.27
C VAL A 205 -0.09 15.03 -4.60
N SER A 206 -0.73 14.12 -5.33
CA SER A 206 -1.33 14.39 -6.64
C SER A 206 -2.50 15.37 -6.56
N THR A 207 -2.74 16.09 -7.66
CA THR A 207 -3.86 17.04 -7.79
C THR A 207 -4.66 16.78 -9.06
N PRO A 208 -6.00 16.96 -9.06
CA PRO A 208 -6.82 16.70 -10.24
C PRO A 208 -6.39 17.56 -11.42
N SER A 209 -6.20 16.93 -12.59
CA SER A 209 -5.72 17.58 -13.82
C SER A 209 -4.39 18.36 -13.67
N GLY A 210 -3.60 18.04 -12.64
CA GLY A 210 -2.36 18.71 -12.31
C GLY A 210 -1.20 17.75 -12.11
N ASN A 211 -0.24 18.13 -11.26
CA ASN A 211 0.93 17.31 -10.98
C ASN A 211 0.53 15.98 -10.33
N GLN A 212 1.11 14.89 -10.82
CA GLN A 212 0.94 13.55 -10.28
C GLN A 212 2.21 13.14 -9.53
N PHE A 213 2.03 12.57 -8.35
CA PHE A 213 3.12 12.08 -7.52
C PHE A 213 2.84 10.64 -7.12
N ASP A 214 3.82 9.77 -7.33
CA ASP A 214 3.72 8.35 -7.02
C ASP A 214 4.92 7.86 -6.22
N ILE A 215 4.69 6.78 -5.47
CA ILE A 215 5.71 6.07 -4.70
C ILE A 215 5.87 4.68 -5.30
N THR A 216 7.08 4.14 -5.27
CA THR A 216 7.31 2.73 -5.60
C THR A 216 7.53 1.95 -4.32
N ILE A 217 6.79 0.86 -4.15
CA ILE A 217 6.97 -0.08 -3.04
C ILE A 217 7.35 -1.42 -3.63
N LEU A 218 8.30 -2.09 -2.99
CA LEU A 218 8.64 -3.48 -3.24
C LEU A 218 8.67 -4.20 -1.89
N ILE A 219 7.97 -5.33 -1.83
CA ILE A 219 7.99 -6.28 -0.73
C ILE A 219 8.50 -7.60 -1.30
N TRP A 220 9.50 -8.23 -0.68
CA TRP A 220 10.00 -9.51 -1.16
C TRP A 220 10.67 -10.33 -0.07
N LYS A 221 10.64 -11.64 -0.23
CA LYS A 221 11.28 -12.60 0.65
C LYS A 221 12.75 -12.74 0.28
N ASP A 222 13.64 -12.50 1.24
CA ASP A 222 15.07 -12.75 1.08
C ASP A 222 15.33 -14.27 1.03
N PRO A 223 15.84 -14.83 -0.09
CA PRO A 223 16.06 -16.27 -0.21
C PRO A 223 17.14 -16.80 0.75
N LYS A 224 17.99 -15.94 1.32
CA LYS A 224 19.06 -16.37 2.25
C LYS A 224 18.55 -16.59 3.67
N VAL A 225 17.83 -15.62 4.21
CA VAL A 225 17.42 -15.59 5.63
C VAL A 225 15.91 -15.81 5.81
N GLY A 226 15.13 -15.69 4.74
CA GLY A 226 13.68 -15.89 4.74
C GLY A 226 12.86 -14.68 5.20
N ASN A 227 13.51 -13.60 5.63
CA ASN A 227 12.81 -12.39 6.05
C ASN A 227 12.16 -11.69 4.86
N TRP A 228 10.99 -11.10 5.07
CA TRP A 228 10.32 -10.26 4.08
C TRP A 228 10.82 -8.83 4.20
N TRP A 229 11.46 -8.30 3.17
CA TRP A 229 11.99 -6.95 3.13
C TRP A 229 11.06 -6.00 2.40
N MET A 230 11.09 -4.74 2.82
CA MET A 230 10.43 -3.63 2.14
C MET A 230 11.46 -2.61 1.66
N SER A 231 11.29 -2.14 0.43
CA SER A 231 11.95 -0.94 -0.08
C SER A 231 10.93 0.10 -0.54
N PHE A 232 11.36 1.37 -0.55
CA PHE A 232 10.52 2.51 -0.86
C PHE A 232 11.24 3.47 -1.82
N GLY A 233 10.51 3.98 -2.80
CA GLY A 233 11.00 4.93 -3.80
C GLY A 233 12.02 4.29 -4.74
N ASP A 234 13.24 4.82 -4.74
CA ASP A 234 14.35 4.42 -5.61
C ASP A 234 15.05 3.11 -5.19
N GLY A 235 14.33 2.22 -4.50
CA GLY A 235 14.88 0.99 -3.92
C GLY A 235 15.56 1.19 -2.57
N THR A 236 15.28 2.31 -1.89
CA THR A 236 15.76 2.53 -0.52
C THR A 236 15.17 1.47 0.41
N LEU A 237 16.00 0.54 0.90
CA LEU A 237 15.63 -0.46 1.92
C LEU A 237 15.14 0.23 3.19
N VAL A 238 13.93 -0.09 3.64
CA VAL A 238 13.30 0.52 4.82
C VAL A 238 13.46 -0.38 6.05
N GLY A 239 13.17 -1.66 5.90
CA GLY A 239 13.10 -2.62 7.00
C GLY A 239 12.57 -3.98 6.54
N TYR A 240 12.30 -4.86 7.49
CA TYR A 240 11.83 -6.21 7.22
C TYR A 240 10.87 -6.74 8.29
N TRP A 241 10.05 -7.70 7.90
CA TRP A 241 9.32 -8.59 8.79
C TRP A 241 10.11 -9.89 8.96
N PRO A 242 10.45 -10.30 10.20
CA PRO A 242 11.09 -11.58 10.45
C PRO A 242 10.23 -12.75 9.96
N ALA A 243 10.87 -13.77 9.38
CA ALA A 243 10.17 -14.97 8.90
C ALA A 243 9.36 -15.67 10.00
N GLN A 244 9.85 -15.61 11.25
CA GLN A 244 9.23 -16.25 12.42
C GLN A 244 7.88 -15.66 12.82
N LEU A 245 7.47 -14.52 12.23
CA LEU A 245 6.13 -13.98 12.44
C LEU A 245 5.07 -14.83 11.73
N PHE A 246 5.45 -15.59 10.71
CA PHE A 246 4.53 -16.18 9.76
C PHE A 246 4.53 -17.70 9.83
N THR A 247 3.38 -18.28 9.47
CA THR A 247 3.21 -19.71 9.26
C THR A 247 3.32 -20.01 7.77
N HIS A 248 2.42 -19.48 6.95
CA HIS A 248 2.39 -19.74 5.50
C HIS A 248 3.37 -18.85 4.73
N LEU A 249 3.44 -17.55 5.06
CA LEU A 249 4.43 -16.65 4.45
C LEU A 249 5.87 -16.99 4.87
N ALA A 250 6.08 -17.91 5.82
CA ALA A 250 7.42 -18.44 6.08
C ALA A 250 7.99 -19.18 4.86
N ASP A 251 7.14 -19.74 4.01
CA ASP A 251 7.53 -20.40 2.76
C ASP A 251 7.39 -19.45 1.56
N HIS A 252 6.16 -19.15 1.14
CA HIS A 252 5.85 -18.27 0.01
C HIS A 252 4.46 -17.63 0.15
N ALA A 253 4.19 -16.63 -0.67
CA ALA A 253 2.85 -16.08 -0.88
C ALA A 253 2.13 -16.84 -1.99
N THR A 254 0.83 -17.05 -1.83
CA THR A 254 -0.02 -17.68 -2.85
C THR A 254 -0.82 -16.66 -3.65
N MET A 255 -0.92 -15.43 -3.15
CA MET A 255 -1.64 -14.36 -3.80
C MET A 255 -1.03 -12.99 -3.50
N VAL A 256 -1.14 -12.10 -4.47
CA VAL A 256 -0.84 -10.68 -4.30
C VAL A 256 -2.03 -9.88 -4.79
N GLU A 257 -2.41 -8.88 -4.00
CA GLU A 257 -3.45 -7.91 -4.35
C GLU A 257 -2.87 -6.49 -4.34
N TRP A 258 -3.47 -5.63 -5.14
CA TRP A 258 -3.15 -4.21 -5.24
C TRP A 258 -4.44 -3.41 -5.34
N GLY A 259 -4.50 -2.23 -4.73
CA GLY A 259 -5.67 -1.37 -4.91
C GLY A 259 -6.06 -0.62 -3.65
N GLY A 260 -7.33 -0.24 -3.61
CA GLY A 260 -7.91 0.56 -2.54
C GLY A 260 -8.84 -0.21 -1.62
N GLU A 261 -8.89 0.25 -0.38
CA GLU A 261 -9.83 -0.18 0.65
C GLU A 261 -10.31 1.06 1.40
N VAL A 262 -11.60 1.10 1.71
CA VAL A 262 -12.21 2.11 2.58
C VAL A 262 -13.03 1.45 3.65
N VAL A 263 -13.27 2.17 4.74
CA VAL A 263 -14.36 1.84 5.68
C VAL A 263 -15.53 2.79 5.43
N ASN A 264 -16.70 2.20 5.30
CA ASN A 264 -18.00 2.84 5.19
C ASN A 264 -18.85 2.42 6.39
N SER A 265 -18.95 3.31 7.37
CA SER A 265 -19.58 3.08 8.67
C SER A 265 -21.10 3.24 8.65
N ARG A 266 -21.64 3.93 7.64
CA ARG A 266 -23.08 4.19 7.44
C ARG A 266 -23.80 4.66 8.71
N PRO A 267 -23.36 5.76 9.37
CA PRO A 267 -23.91 6.19 10.66
C PRO A 267 -25.42 6.50 10.58
N ASP A 268 -25.87 7.02 9.43
CA ASP A 268 -27.26 7.38 9.16
C ASP A 268 -27.98 6.35 8.26
N GLY A 269 -27.40 5.16 8.06
CA GLY A 269 -27.92 4.10 7.17
C GLY A 269 -27.53 4.27 5.69
N ASP A 270 -27.18 5.48 5.28
CA ASP A 270 -26.67 5.81 3.94
C ASP A 270 -25.17 5.53 3.80
N HIS A 271 -24.69 5.36 2.56
CA HIS A 271 -23.26 5.29 2.29
C HIS A 271 -22.57 6.62 2.67
N THR A 272 -21.34 6.59 3.21
CA THR A 272 -20.58 7.82 3.50
C THR A 272 -19.90 8.40 2.26
N ALA A 273 -19.59 9.69 2.26
CA ALA A 273 -18.84 10.39 1.22
C ALA A 273 -17.31 10.21 1.36
N THR A 274 -16.87 9.17 2.08
CA THR A 274 -15.45 8.81 2.15
C THR A 274 -14.95 8.42 0.78
N GLN A 275 -13.84 9.01 0.36
CA GLN A 275 -13.31 8.85 -0.98
C GLN A 275 -12.30 7.70 -1.03
N MET A 276 -12.34 6.90 -2.09
CA MET A 276 -11.27 5.96 -2.40
C MET A 276 -10.29 6.60 -3.37
N GLY A 277 -9.00 6.56 -3.03
CA GLY A 277 -7.95 7.07 -3.91
C GLY A 277 -8.06 8.58 -4.14
N SER A 278 -8.40 8.99 -5.36
CA SER A 278 -8.59 10.38 -5.78
C SER A 278 -10.00 10.92 -5.51
N GLY A 279 -10.95 10.04 -5.17
CA GLY A 279 -12.37 10.35 -5.18
C GLY A 279 -13.03 10.34 -6.58
N GLN A 280 -12.28 9.98 -7.63
CA GLN A 280 -12.77 9.87 -9.01
C GLN A 280 -12.83 8.40 -9.44
N PHE A 281 -13.76 8.08 -10.33
CA PHE A 281 -13.89 6.73 -10.89
C PHE A 281 -12.75 6.42 -11.86
N ALA A 282 -12.43 5.14 -12.02
CA ALA A 282 -11.40 4.61 -12.89
C ALA A 282 -11.51 5.11 -14.34
N GLY A 283 -12.75 5.33 -14.82
CA GLY A 283 -13.04 5.87 -16.15
C GLY A 283 -12.46 7.25 -16.42
N ASP A 284 -12.19 8.05 -15.38
CA ASP A 284 -11.62 9.40 -15.53
C ASP A 284 -10.14 9.41 -15.92
N GLY A 285 -9.44 8.29 -15.70
CA GLY A 285 -8.09 8.04 -16.22
C GLY A 285 -6.99 8.93 -15.66
N PHE A 286 -5.88 9.03 -16.40
CA PHE A 286 -4.67 9.71 -15.95
C PHE A 286 -4.95 11.16 -15.55
N THR A 287 -4.26 11.65 -14.51
CA THR A 287 -4.41 12.96 -13.88
C THR A 287 -5.67 13.17 -13.05
N LYS A 288 -6.63 12.24 -13.08
CA LYS A 288 -7.88 12.34 -12.32
C LYS A 288 -8.08 11.15 -11.39
N ALA A 289 -8.09 9.94 -11.94
CA ALA A 289 -8.27 8.71 -11.18
C ALA A 289 -6.99 8.29 -10.45
N SER A 290 -7.13 7.47 -9.40
CA SER A 290 -5.95 6.82 -8.80
C SER A 290 -5.45 5.70 -9.68
N TYR A 291 -4.16 5.40 -9.59
CA TYR A 291 -3.55 4.32 -10.37
C TYR A 291 -2.48 3.53 -9.64
N PHE A 292 -2.35 2.29 -10.07
CA PHE A 292 -1.14 1.48 -9.93
C PHE A 292 -0.56 1.23 -11.31
N ARG A 293 0.76 1.27 -11.44
CA ARG A 293 1.50 0.97 -12.67
C ARG A 293 2.80 0.23 -12.37
N ASN A 294 3.44 -0.30 -13.41
CA ASN A 294 4.68 -1.08 -13.29
C ASN A 294 4.51 -2.22 -12.28
N ILE A 295 3.45 -3.01 -12.44
CA ILE A 295 3.12 -4.11 -11.54
C ILE A 295 4.03 -5.30 -11.88
N GLU A 296 4.81 -5.73 -10.90
CA GLU A 296 5.80 -6.80 -11.03
C GLU A 296 5.69 -7.75 -9.83
N LEU A 297 5.97 -9.04 -10.06
CA LEU A 297 6.11 -10.06 -9.02
C LEU A 297 7.58 -10.44 -8.86
N VAL A 298 7.92 -10.98 -7.69
CA VAL A 298 9.21 -11.63 -7.45
C VAL A 298 9.01 -13.14 -7.52
N ASP A 299 9.77 -13.79 -8.39
CA ASP A 299 9.76 -15.24 -8.57
C ASP A 299 10.70 -15.98 -7.60
N SER A 300 10.72 -17.31 -7.68
CA SER A 300 11.57 -18.18 -6.86
C SER A 300 13.07 -17.95 -7.05
N ASP A 301 13.48 -17.40 -8.21
CA ASP A 301 14.87 -17.04 -8.50
C ASP A 301 15.24 -15.65 -7.97
N ASN A 302 14.34 -15.02 -7.22
CA ASN A 302 14.49 -13.68 -6.65
C ASN A 302 14.73 -12.63 -7.76
N SER A 303 13.99 -12.78 -8.86
CA SER A 303 13.96 -11.88 -10.02
C SER A 303 12.60 -11.22 -10.16
N LEU A 304 12.59 -9.97 -10.66
CA LEU A 304 11.35 -9.26 -10.95
C LEU A 304 10.83 -9.62 -12.34
N THR A 305 9.55 -9.98 -12.40
CA THR A 305 8.84 -10.27 -13.64
C THR A 305 7.58 -9.42 -13.72
N SER A 306 7.39 -8.72 -14.85
CA SER A 306 6.18 -7.92 -15.08
C SER A 306 4.95 -8.81 -15.20
N VAL A 307 3.89 -8.46 -14.48
CA VAL A 307 2.61 -9.16 -14.56
C VAL A 307 1.99 -8.87 -15.92
N GLN A 308 1.59 -9.92 -16.66
CA GLN A 308 0.93 -9.76 -17.96
C GLN A 308 -0.57 -9.54 -17.77
N ASP A 309 -1.22 -10.41 -16.98
CA ASP A 309 -2.66 -10.36 -16.74
C ASP A 309 -2.99 -10.19 -15.25
N ILE A 310 -3.94 -9.31 -14.97
CA ILE A 310 -4.54 -9.12 -13.65
C ILE A 310 -6.05 -9.23 -13.76
N SER A 311 -6.66 -9.85 -12.75
CA SER A 311 -8.10 -9.80 -12.55
C SER A 311 -8.44 -8.61 -11.65
N THR A 312 -9.66 -8.10 -11.75
CA THR A 312 -10.11 -6.95 -10.96
C THR A 312 -11.43 -7.25 -10.25
N LEU A 313 -11.61 -6.69 -9.05
CA LEU A 313 -12.83 -6.80 -8.27
C LEU A 313 -13.13 -5.48 -7.55
N ALA A 314 -14.40 -5.09 -7.54
CA ALA A 314 -14.95 -4.08 -6.64
C ALA A 314 -16.35 -4.53 -6.20
N GLU A 315 -16.68 -4.41 -4.91
CA GLU A 315 -17.95 -4.91 -4.38
C GLU A 315 -19.15 -4.05 -4.81
N ASN A 316 -18.97 -2.74 -4.90
CA ASN A 316 -20.01 -1.81 -5.34
C ASN A 316 -19.47 -0.79 -6.33
N THR A 317 -19.58 -1.13 -7.61
CA THR A 317 -19.08 -0.34 -8.75
C THR A 317 -19.76 1.02 -8.91
N ASN A 318 -20.89 1.27 -8.25
CA ASN A 318 -21.51 2.59 -8.22
C ASN A 318 -20.87 3.53 -7.19
N CYS A 319 -20.16 3.00 -6.19
CA CYS A 319 -19.48 3.77 -5.15
C CYS A 319 -17.98 3.90 -5.48
N TYR A 320 -17.37 2.79 -5.87
CA TYR A 320 -15.96 2.66 -6.23
C TYR A 320 -15.78 1.65 -7.34
N ASP A 321 -15.00 1.97 -8.37
CA ASP A 321 -14.72 1.07 -9.48
C ASP A 321 -13.22 0.90 -9.74
N ILE A 322 -12.91 -0.05 -10.62
CA ILE A 322 -11.56 -0.38 -11.05
C ILE A 322 -11.59 -0.78 -12.52
N LYS A 323 -10.54 -0.39 -13.25
CA LYS A 323 -10.34 -0.78 -14.65
C LYS A 323 -8.87 -0.99 -14.95
N SER A 324 -8.52 -2.22 -15.34
CA SER A 324 -7.18 -2.58 -15.80
C SER A 324 -6.96 -2.25 -17.28
N SER A 325 -5.70 -2.04 -17.64
CA SER A 325 -5.24 -1.84 -19.01
C SER A 325 -3.74 -2.12 -19.12
N TYR A 326 -3.20 -1.98 -20.33
CA TYR A 326 -1.78 -2.20 -20.63
C TYR A 326 -1.24 -1.07 -21.52
N SER A 327 0.01 -0.68 -21.29
CA SER A 327 0.77 0.16 -22.22
C SER A 327 2.26 -0.19 -22.16
N SER A 328 3.02 0.14 -23.21
CA SER A 328 4.47 -0.06 -23.24
C SER A 328 5.20 0.67 -22.11
N ASP A 329 4.69 1.83 -21.70
CA ASP A 329 5.38 2.71 -20.76
C ASP A 329 5.09 2.33 -19.31
N TRP A 330 3.91 1.79 -19.02
CA TRP A 330 3.45 1.46 -17.67
C TRP A 330 3.36 -0.04 -17.40
N GLY A 331 3.57 -0.88 -18.42
CA GLY A 331 3.23 -2.29 -18.38
C GLY A 331 1.75 -2.49 -18.13
N THR A 332 1.41 -3.54 -17.38
CA THR A 332 0.07 -3.73 -16.82
C THR A 332 -0.17 -2.73 -15.70
N TYR A 333 -1.29 -2.03 -15.78
CA TYR A 333 -1.68 -0.97 -14.86
C TYR A 333 -3.21 -0.98 -14.66
N PHE A 334 -3.69 -0.28 -13.65
CA PHE A 334 -5.12 -0.07 -13.49
C PHE A 334 -5.41 1.31 -12.89
N TYR A 335 -6.57 1.85 -13.23
CA TYR A 335 -7.17 2.96 -12.51
C TYR A 335 -8.21 2.43 -11.53
N TYR A 336 -8.38 3.11 -10.40
CA TYR A 336 -9.37 2.79 -9.40
C TYR A 336 -9.79 4.03 -8.60
N GLY A 337 -10.91 3.93 -7.90
CA GLY A 337 -11.36 4.94 -6.96
C GLY A 337 -12.85 5.21 -7.05
N GLY A 338 -13.28 6.27 -6.37
CA GLY A 338 -14.66 6.73 -6.42
C GLY A 338 -15.00 7.64 -5.25
N PRO A 339 -16.11 8.39 -5.35
CA PRO A 339 -16.47 9.41 -4.38
C PRO A 339 -17.14 8.85 -3.11
N GLY A 340 -17.46 7.56 -3.07
CA GLY A 340 -18.38 7.01 -2.07
C GLY A 340 -19.80 7.47 -2.39
N LYS A 341 -20.48 8.12 -1.43
CA LYS A 341 -21.86 8.59 -1.58
C LYS A 341 -22.06 9.47 -2.82
N ASN A 342 -22.96 9.06 -3.69
CA ASN A 342 -23.36 9.78 -4.90
C ASN A 342 -24.76 9.34 -5.38
N PRO A 343 -25.39 9.96 -6.40
CA PRO A 343 -26.74 9.58 -6.83
C PRO A 343 -26.94 8.11 -7.25
N ARG A 344 -25.88 7.38 -7.61
CA ARG A 344 -25.92 5.94 -7.92
C ARG A 344 -25.50 5.05 -6.73
N CYS A 345 -24.98 5.67 -5.68
CA CYS A 345 -24.54 5.05 -4.43
C CYS A 345 -25.07 5.87 -3.25
N PRO A 346 -26.36 5.73 -2.89
CA PRO A 346 -26.98 6.50 -1.82
C PRO A 346 -26.47 6.13 -0.42
#